data_AF-L8GP83-F1
#
_entry.id   AF-L8GP83-F1
#
_cell.length_a   1.000
_cell.length_b   1.000
_cell.length_c   1.000
_cell.angle_alpha   90.00
_cell.angle_beta   90.00
_cell.angle_gamma   90.00
#
_symmetry.space_group_name_H-M   'P 1'
#
loop_
_entity.id
_entity.type
_entity.pdbx_description
1 polymer ?
#
loop_
_entity_poly.entity_id
_entity_poly.type
_entity_poly.pdbx_seq_one_letter_code
_entity_poly.pdbx_strand_id
1 'polypeptide(L)'
;MWSLLQYSEEETDGSAIEGQGDKSGNLNVRVGTVNKRGQVKPGSKWVYAYFLVSGGSLHFYIRKEDNDPKASIILKNATLNKTVECRPFKHCFSITTATLEILVSAQGAEEWSSWTSALEAAASKLPTGDKVAKLNLKERAKRSVIAKTTTSKMGKRAIKSKAPPQMTELINALKTLVQRETGSSRKANDMENNVLRVGVKMYFLVVDGKLEPRQVLLADQPLRQALKVFGGCRDHVSAVRFSGRITLKKDLLETRLEEVAMLVRQAGEHLTESLQPYVRPANIQRINDTVAYFGNPEVLMRVLLDETYEPDLDVLMLAAKHYAQFHFYEEDIAPMARRLTMAL
;
A
#
# COMPACT_ATOMS: atom_id res chain seq x y z
N MET A 1 32.57 40.30 6.01
CA MET A 1 31.31 40.69 5.35
C MET A 1 30.66 39.42 4.81
N TRP A 2 29.96 38.69 5.69
CA TRP A 2 29.30 37.41 5.38
C TRP A 2 27.82 37.67 5.20
N SER A 3 27.29 37.36 4.02
CA SER A 3 25.87 37.46 3.70
C SER A 3 25.12 36.26 4.28
N LEU A 4 24.33 36.52 5.32
CA LEU A 4 23.31 35.63 5.86
C LEU A 4 22.16 35.56 4.85
N LEU A 5 22.06 34.44 4.13
CA LEU A 5 20.81 34.08 3.45
C LEU A 5 19.85 33.54 4.52
N GLN A 6 18.91 34.39 4.93
CA GLN A 6 17.71 34.00 5.65
C GLN A 6 16.90 33.05 4.76
N TYR A 7 16.79 31.80 5.18
CA TYR A 7 15.77 30.88 4.66
C TYR A 7 14.44 31.25 5.33
N SER A 8 13.44 31.62 4.54
CA SER A 8 12.07 31.82 5.00
C SER A 8 11.49 30.47 5.42
N GLU A 9 11.02 30.38 6.66
CA GLU A 9 10.14 29.31 7.13
C GLU A 9 8.80 29.44 6.38
N GLU A 10 8.58 28.60 5.37
CA GLU A 10 7.21 28.32 4.92
C GLU A 10 6.58 27.37 5.94
N GLU A 11 5.64 27.89 6.72
CA GLU A 11 4.68 27.09 7.49
C GLU A 11 4.01 26.11 6.53
N THR A 12 4.38 24.84 6.66
CA THR A 12 3.69 23.74 6.00
C THR A 12 2.63 23.22 6.97
N ASP A 13 1.38 23.48 6.59
CA ASP A 13 0.18 23.13 7.32
C ASP A 13 0.13 21.62 7.64
N GLY A 14 -0.23 21.32 8.88
CA GLY A 14 -0.06 20.02 9.52
C GLY A 14 -1.02 18.95 9.03
N SER A 15 -0.48 17.78 8.70
CA SER A 15 -1.00 16.45 9.07
C SER A 15 -0.19 15.35 8.36
N ALA A 16 1.09 15.22 8.72
CA ALA A 16 1.82 13.99 8.45
C ALA A 16 1.50 13.01 9.60
N ILE A 17 0.82 11.92 9.28
CA ILE A 17 0.58 10.82 10.23
C ILE A 17 1.95 10.27 10.64
N GLU A 18 2.34 10.52 11.89
CA GLU A 18 3.56 10.01 12.52
C GLU A 18 3.48 8.48 12.66
N GLY A 19 4.09 7.76 11.74
CA GLY A 19 4.07 6.29 11.75
C GLY A 19 5.13 5.70 12.68
N GLN A 20 4.75 5.23 13.88
CA GLN A 20 5.60 4.38 14.73
C GLN A 20 6.26 3.25 13.92
N GLY A 21 7.55 3.00 14.16
CA GLY A 21 8.25 1.84 13.56
C GLY A 21 7.65 0.55 14.09
N ASP A 22 7.30 -0.39 13.19
CA ASP A 22 6.81 -1.69 13.62
C ASP A 22 7.98 -2.60 14.06
N LYS A 23 7.68 -3.58 14.93
CA LYS A 23 8.65 -4.59 15.38
C LYS A 23 9.10 -5.53 14.26
N SER A 24 8.53 -5.41 13.07
CA SER A 24 8.90 -6.24 11.93
C SER A 24 10.19 -5.77 11.29
N GLY A 25 10.70 -4.56 11.60
CA GLY A 25 11.89 -3.98 10.98
C GLY A 25 11.59 -3.31 9.64
N ASN A 26 10.36 -2.84 9.45
CA ASN A 26 9.96 -1.99 8.34
C ASN A 26 9.87 -0.55 8.83
N LEU A 27 10.44 0.37 8.07
CA LEU A 27 10.33 1.80 8.36
C LEU A 27 9.38 2.40 7.33
N ASN A 28 8.24 2.94 7.80
CA ASN A 28 7.39 3.83 7.01
C ASN A 28 8.24 4.99 6.44
N VAL A 29 7.74 5.67 5.40
CA VAL A 29 8.49 6.77 4.79
C VAL A 29 8.82 7.82 5.84
N ARG A 30 10.11 8.02 6.12
CA ARG A 30 10.59 9.03 7.07
C ARG A 30 11.32 10.16 6.36
N VAL A 31 11.36 11.30 7.01
CA VAL A 31 12.05 12.49 6.53
C VAL A 31 13.37 12.64 7.26
N GLY A 32 14.42 13.02 6.55
CA GLY A 32 15.70 13.36 7.18
C GLY A 32 16.59 14.19 6.26
N THR A 33 17.73 14.63 6.78
CA THR A 33 18.79 15.21 5.95
C THR A 33 19.94 14.23 5.83
N VAL A 34 20.57 14.19 4.65
CA VAL A 34 21.62 13.24 4.33
C VAL A 34 22.84 13.88 3.71
N ASN A 35 24.00 13.38 4.11
CA ASN A 35 25.29 13.73 3.54
C ASN A 35 26.07 12.46 3.21
N LYS A 36 26.64 12.39 2.00
CA LYS A 36 27.47 11.25 1.56
C LYS A 36 28.94 11.61 1.75
N ARG A 37 29.68 10.83 2.55
CA ARG A 37 31.15 10.92 2.69
C ARG A 37 31.80 9.68 2.05
N GLY A 38 32.88 9.87 1.26
CA GLY A 38 33.53 8.80 0.48
C GLY A 38 34.21 9.30 -0.79
N GLN A 39 34.29 8.51 -1.87
CA GLN A 39 34.86 8.88 -3.20
C GLN A 39 34.21 10.12 -3.89
N VAL A 40 33.32 10.83 -3.21
CA VAL A 40 32.70 12.07 -3.65
C VAL A 40 33.48 13.23 -3.04
N LYS A 41 33.79 14.24 -3.85
CA LYS A 41 34.62 15.41 -3.51
C LYS A 41 34.34 15.95 -2.09
N PRO A 42 35.38 16.31 -1.31
CA PRO A 42 35.21 17.00 -0.04
C PRO A 42 34.29 18.23 -0.21
N GLY A 43 33.23 18.33 0.61
CA GLY A 43 32.26 19.43 0.54
C GLY A 43 30.85 19.08 0.03
N SER A 44 30.46 17.80 0.05
CA SER A 44 29.07 17.40 -0.19
C SER A 44 28.10 18.13 0.75
N LYS A 45 27.14 18.84 0.17
CA LYS A 45 26.10 19.55 0.92
C LYS A 45 25.12 18.54 1.52
N TRP A 46 24.58 18.86 2.70
CA TRP A 46 23.43 18.15 3.26
C TRP A 46 22.21 18.36 2.35
N VAL A 47 21.47 17.29 2.09
CA VAL A 47 20.28 17.32 1.25
C VAL A 47 19.12 16.73 2.00
N TYR A 48 17.96 17.38 1.94
CA TYR A 48 16.72 16.84 2.46
C TYR A 48 16.29 15.63 1.61
N ALA A 49 15.91 14.53 2.27
CA ALA A 49 15.53 13.31 1.59
C ALA A 49 14.43 12.55 2.37
N TYR A 50 13.71 11.73 1.62
CA TYR A 50 12.72 10.79 2.13
C TYR A 50 13.33 9.40 2.15
N PHE A 51 13.18 8.67 3.24
CA PHE A 51 13.81 7.38 3.48
C PHE A 51 12.78 6.29 3.66
N LEU A 52 13.09 5.12 3.11
CA LEU A 52 12.29 3.93 3.26
C LEU A 52 13.22 2.75 3.54
N VAL A 53 12.97 2.04 4.62
CA VAL A 53 13.59 0.74 4.88
C VAL A 53 12.64 -0.34 4.40
N SER A 54 13.09 -1.13 3.44
CA SER A 54 12.34 -2.27 2.92
C SER A 54 13.26 -3.47 2.83
N GLY A 55 12.84 -4.59 3.43
CA GLY A 55 13.70 -5.77 3.55
C GLY A 55 15.04 -5.42 4.17
N GLY A 56 16.13 -5.92 3.59
CA GLY A 56 17.52 -5.58 3.97
C GLY A 56 18.13 -4.38 3.25
N SER A 57 17.32 -3.42 2.80
CA SER A 57 17.76 -2.25 2.03
C SER A 57 17.20 -0.93 2.58
N LEU A 58 18.04 0.11 2.61
CA LEU A 58 17.63 1.50 2.83
C LEU A 58 17.59 2.24 1.50
N HIS A 59 16.44 2.79 1.16
CA HIS A 59 16.22 3.60 -0.04
C HIS A 59 16.04 5.06 0.37
N PHE A 60 16.62 5.99 -0.39
CA PHE A 60 16.33 7.40 -0.19
C PHE A 60 15.98 8.13 -1.50
N TYR A 61 15.07 9.08 -1.40
CA TYR A 61 14.45 9.84 -2.48
C TYR A 61 14.65 11.34 -2.22
N ILE A 62 14.80 12.16 -3.26
CA ILE A 62 14.97 13.62 -3.06
C ILE A 62 13.59 14.29 -2.98
N ARG A 63 12.63 13.80 -3.77
CA ARG A 63 11.25 14.27 -3.77
C ARG A 63 10.31 13.15 -3.35
N LYS A 64 9.19 13.50 -2.72
CA LYS A 64 8.17 12.54 -2.29
C LYS A 64 7.53 11.81 -3.48
N GLU A 65 7.50 12.47 -4.64
CA GLU A 65 6.94 11.98 -5.89
C GLU A 65 7.97 11.20 -6.74
N ASP A 66 9.24 11.13 -6.29
CA ASP A 66 10.29 10.44 -7.04
C ASP A 66 9.94 8.95 -7.19
N ASN A 67 10.02 8.49 -8.43
CA ASN A 67 9.62 7.15 -8.82
C ASN A 67 10.71 6.09 -8.58
N ASP A 68 11.97 6.51 -8.54
CA ASP A 68 13.14 5.66 -8.30
C ASP A 68 13.97 6.31 -7.19
N PRO A 69 14.51 5.53 -6.24
CA PRO A 69 15.35 6.10 -5.19
C PRO A 69 16.59 6.73 -5.81
N LYS A 70 17.00 7.87 -5.28
CA LYS A 70 18.24 8.52 -5.65
C LYS A 70 19.44 7.60 -5.37
N ALA A 71 19.38 6.83 -4.29
CA ALA A 71 20.20 5.64 -4.13
C ALA A 71 19.54 4.63 -3.17
N SER A 72 20.02 3.39 -3.29
CA SER A 72 19.69 2.28 -2.39
C SER A 72 20.97 1.76 -1.75
N ILE A 73 20.92 1.46 -0.47
CA ILE A 73 22.03 0.95 0.34
C ILE A 73 21.60 -0.42 0.83
N ILE A 74 22.37 -1.44 0.49
CA ILE A 74 22.17 -2.78 1.04
C ILE A 74 22.71 -2.75 2.47
N LEU A 75 21.86 -3.09 3.43
CA LEU A 75 22.21 -3.07 4.86
C LEU A 75 22.94 -4.34 5.29
N LYS A 76 22.89 -5.40 4.48
CA LYS A 76 23.71 -6.61 4.66
C LYS A 76 25.19 -6.22 4.59
N ASN A 77 25.88 -6.32 5.72
CA ASN A 77 27.27 -5.91 5.96
C ASN A 77 27.51 -4.38 6.08
N ALA A 78 26.46 -3.58 6.23
CA ALA A 78 26.61 -2.18 6.60
C ALA A 78 26.86 -2.06 8.12
N THR A 79 27.72 -1.15 8.53
CA THR A 79 27.94 -0.80 9.94
C THR A 79 27.13 0.44 10.28
N LEU A 80 26.28 0.34 11.31
CA LEU A 80 25.50 1.46 11.82
C LEU A 80 26.22 2.08 13.02
N ASN A 81 26.73 3.30 12.85
CA ASN A 81 27.31 4.10 13.93
C ASN A 81 26.24 5.05 14.49
N LYS A 82 25.75 4.77 15.69
CA LYS A 82 24.70 5.56 16.34
C LYS A 82 25.22 6.89 16.91
N THR A 83 26.50 6.95 17.28
CA THR A 83 27.12 8.11 17.93
C THR A 83 28.02 8.85 16.94
N VAL A 84 27.44 9.73 16.13
CA VAL A 84 28.21 10.52 15.16
C VAL A 84 27.96 12.01 15.37
N GLU A 85 29.04 12.76 15.61
CA GLU A 85 28.97 14.21 15.68
C GLU A 85 28.89 14.82 14.27
N CYS A 86 27.83 15.59 14.01
CA CYS A 86 27.56 16.18 12.71
C CYS A 86 27.08 17.62 12.84
N ARG A 87 27.96 18.58 13.14
CA ARG A 87 27.56 19.99 13.22
C ARG A 87 27.09 20.51 11.85
N PRO A 88 25.98 21.28 11.76
CA PRO A 88 25.14 21.81 12.86
C PRO A 88 23.99 20.90 13.32
N PHE A 89 23.84 19.72 12.73
CA PHE A 89 22.72 18.81 12.96
C PHE A 89 22.87 18.01 14.28
N LYS A 90 21.73 17.68 14.89
CA LYS A 90 21.63 16.81 16.08
C LYS A 90 21.05 15.46 15.69
N HIS A 91 21.11 14.48 16.57
CA HIS A 91 20.51 13.16 16.36
C HIS A 91 20.97 12.52 15.03
N CYS A 92 22.29 12.52 14.83
CA CYS A 92 22.91 11.99 13.64
C CYS A 92 23.42 10.57 13.87
N PHE A 93 23.41 9.78 12.81
CA PHE A 93 24.03 8.46 12.76
C PHE A 93 24.68 8.26 11.39
N SER A 94 25.64 7.32 11.29
CA SER A 94 26.25 6.96 10.02
C SER A 94 26.01 5.50 9.65
N ILE A 95 25.84 5.28 8.35
CA ILE A 95 25.75 3.96 7.73
C ILE A 95 26.97 3.82 6.84
N THR A 96 27.91 2.97 7.26
CA THR A 96 29.16 2.73 6.54
C THR A 96 29.07 1.39 5.82
N THR A 97 29.32 1.41 4.52
CA THR A 97 29.52 0.20 3.71
C THR A 97 30.97 0.15 3.23
N ALA A 98 31.35 -0.91 2.52
CA ALA A 98 32.68 -1.03 1.92
C ALA A 98 33.07 0.13 0.97
N THR A 99 32.09 0.86 0.42
CA THR A 99 32.33 1.86 -0.65
C THR A 99 31.93 3.28 -0.30
N LEU A 100 31.13 3.46 0.76
CA LEU A 100 30.54 4.77 1.09
C LEU A 100 30.15 4.83 2.56
N GLU A 101 30.25 6.03 3.13
CA GLU A 101 29.64 6.40 4.39
C GLU A 101 28.49 7.38 4.12
N ILE A 102 27.35 7.12 4.74
CA ILE A 102 26.19 8.01 4.69
C ILE A 102 25.90 8.51 6.09
N LEU A 103 25.89 9.83 6.23
CA LEU A 103 25.45 10.52 7.44
C LEU A 103 24.00 10.89 7.29
N VAL A 104 23.20 10.58 8.29
CA VAL A 104 21.77 10.93 8.33
C VAL A 104 21.50 11.67 9.63
N SER A 105 20.69 12.72 9.55
CA SER A 105 20.11 13.40 10.71
C SER A 105 18.60 13.17 10.72
N ALA A 106 18.09 12.64 11.83
CA ALA A 106 16.66 12.62 12.12
C ALA A 106 16.19 13.97 12.68
N GLN A 107 14.88 14.22 12.70
CA GLN A 107 14.33 15.49 13.20
C GLN A 107 14.35 15.59 14.73
N GLY A 108 14.33 14.45 15.44
CA GLY A 108 14.34 14.40 16.91
C GLY A 108 14.89 13.08 17.47
N ALA A 109 15.01 13.02 18.79
CA ALA A 109 15.56 11.87 19.50
C ALA A 109 14.71 10.60 19.34
N GLU A 110 13.38 10.72 19.36
CA GLU A 110 12.46 9.59 19.19
C GLU A 110 12.54 9.01 17.78
N GLU A 111 12.53 9.88 16.76
CA GLU A 111 12.72 9.46 15.38
C GLU A 111 14.08 8.78 15.20
N TRP A 112 15.15 9.36 15.74
CA TRP A 112 16.48 8.75 15.69
C TRP A 112 16.50 7.34 16.30
N SER A 113 15.84 7.15 17.44
CA SER A 113 15.73 5.84 18.10
C SER A 113 14.94 4.86 17.22
N SER A 114 13.82 5.30 16.66
CA SER A 114 13.00 4.49 15.76
C SER A 114 13.76 4.10 14.48
N TRP A 115 14.53 5.02 13.90
CA TRP A 115 15.32 4.80 12.71
C TRP A 115 16.43 3.78 12.94
N THR A 116 17.24 3.99 13.97
CA THR A 116 18.37 3.12 14.27
C THR A 116 17.90 1.70 14.60
N SER A 117 16.80 1.56 15.35
CA SER A 117 16.18 0.26 15.65
C SER A 117 15.69 -0.46 14.39
N ALA A 118 15.00 0.24 13.49
CA ALA A 118 14.50 -0.37 12.25
C ALA A 118 15.63 -0.74 11.27
N LEU A 119 16.69 0.07 11.20
CA LEU A 119 17.87 -0.23 10.39
C LEU A 119 18.60 -1.48 10.89
N GLU A 120 18.72 -1.65 12.21
CA GLU A 120 19.29 -2.86 12.82
C GLU A 120 18.43 -4.10 12.52
N ALA A 121 17.12 -4.00 12.71
CA ALA A 121 16.20 -5.09 12.40
C ALA A 121 16.17 -5.44 10.90
N ALA A 122 16.43 -4.47 10.03
CA ALA A 122 16.53 -4.68 8.59
C ALA A 122 17.86 -5.29 8.16
N ALA A 123 18.97 -5.05 8.87
CA ALA A 123 20.29 -5.55 8.51
C ALA A 123 20.36 -7.09 8.46
N SER A 124 19.52 -7.79 9.23
CA SER A 124 19.41 -9.26 9.23
C SER A 124 18.46 -9.82 8.15
N LYS A 125 17.75 -8.96 7.41
CA LYS A 125 16.81 -9.38 6.37
C LYS A 125 17.48 -9.51 5.01
N LEU A 126 16.87 -10.29 4.12
CA LEU A 126 17.26 -10.32 2.71
C LEU A 126 16.93 -8.96 2.05
N PRO A 127 17.85 -8.37 1.26
CA PRO A 127 17.59 -7.12 0.57
C PRO A 127 16.41 -7.31 -0.40
N THR A 128 15.37 -6.49 -0.27
CA THR A 128 14.32 -6.44 -1.28
C THR A 128 14.78 -5.61 -2.46
N GLY A 129 14.76 -6.20 -3.64
CA GLY A 129 15.13 -5.57 -4.90
C GLY A 129 16.64 -5.48 -5.09
N ASP A 130 17.20 -6.43 -5.83
CA ASP A 130 18.38 -6.15 -6.63
C ASP A 130 18.13 -4.85 -7.41
N LYS A 131 19.20 -4.05 -7.58
CA LYS A 131 19.19 -2.94 -8.55
C LYS A 131 18.46 -3.44 -9.77
N VAL A 132 17.32 -2.83 -10.08
CA VAL A 132 16.63 -3.03 -11.35
C VAL A 132 17.71 -2.84 -12.40
N ALA A 133 18.23 -3.94 -12.93
CA ALA A 133 19.11 -3.93 -14.09
C ALA A 133 18.43 -2.99 -15.08
N LYS A 134 19.16 -2.02 -15.63
CA LYS A 134 18.60 -1.00 -16.54
C LYS A 134 17.62 -1.68 -17.49
N LEU A 135 16.32 -1.60 -17.19
CA LEU A 135 15.30 -2.37 -17.90
C LEU A 135 15.42 -1.98 -19.36
N ASN A 136 15.49 -2.98 -20.23
CA ASN A 136 15.60 -2.77 -21.66
C ASN A 136 14.40 -1.91 -22.11
N LEU A 137 14.58 -1.09 -23.15
CA LEU A 137 13.56 -0.14 -23.62
C LEU A 137 12.18 -0.80 -23.81
N LYS A 138 12.16 -2.05 -24.28
CA LYS A 138 10.96 -2.90 -24.42
C LYS A 138 10.26 -3.22 -23.09
N GLU A 139 11.00 -3.47 -22.02
CA GLU A 139 10.42 -3.75 -20.70
C GLU A 139 9.91 -2.49 -20.01
N ARG A 140 10.60 -1.35 -20.22
CA ARG A 140 10.08 -0.03 -19.80
C ARG A 140 8.80 0.33 -20.53
N ALA A 141 8.74 0.07 -21.84
CA ALA A 141 7.53 0.25 -22.64
C ALA A 141 6.38 -0.64 -22.13
N LYS A 142 6.62 -1.94 -21.90
CA LYS A 142 5.63 -2.85 -21.29
C LYS A 142 5.12 -2.34 -19.94
N ARG A 143 6.00 -1.92 -19.03
CA ARG A 143 5.60 -1.38 -17.72
C ARG A 143 4.83 -0.06 -17.83
N SER A 144 5.23 0.83 -18.73
CA SER A 144 4.51 2.09 -18.99
C SER A 144 3.13 1.84 -19.59
N VAL A 145 2.99 0.87 -20.49
CA VAL A 145 1.69 0.47 -21.04
C VAL A 145 0.81 -0.07 -19.93
N ILE A 146 1.28 -1.03 -19.12
CA ILE A 146 0.52 -1.58 -17.98
C ILE A 146 0.04 -0.49 -17.01
N ALA A 147 0.91 0.46 -16.67
CA ALA A 147 0.56 1.57 -15.78
C ALA A 147 -0.52 2.50 -16.38
N LYS A 148 -0.45 2.78 -17.69
CA LYS A 148 -1.46 3.60 -18.42
C LYS A 148 -2.75 2.84 -18.69
N THR A 149 -2.69 1.51 -18.83
CA THR A 149 -3.86 0.66 -19.01
C THR A 149 -4.73 0.65 -17.77
N THR A 150 -4.15 0.67 -16.56
CA THR A 150 -4.95 0.69 -15.32
C THR A 150 -5.71 2.00 -15.04
N THR A 151 -5.29 3.14 -15.61
CA THR A 151 -5.89 4.45 -15.33
C THR A 151 -6.78 5.00 -16.44
N SER A 152 -6.57 4.57 -17.69
CA SER A 152 -7.37 5.02 -18.82
C SER A 152 -8.71 4.28 -18.89
N LYS A 153 -9.78 4.95 -19.35
CA LYS A 153 -11.11 4.33 -19.52
C LYS A 153 -11.05 3.07 -20.42
N MET A 154 -10.30 3.16 -21.52
CA MET A 154 -10.14 2.05 -22.47
C MET A 154 -9.32 0.90 -21.88
N GLY A 155 -8.23 1.21 -21.16
CA GLY A 155 -7.42 0.18 -20.52
C GLY A 155 -8.12 -0.51 -19.35
N LYS A 156 -8.89 0.23 -18.53
CA LYS A 156 -9.76 -0.37 -17.50
C LYS A 156 -10.74 -1.36 -18.11
N ARG A 157 -11.36 -0.99 -19.24
CA ARG A 157 -12.30 -1.87 -19.95
C ARG A 157 -11.60 -3.14 -20.44
N ALA A 158 -10.36 -3.03 -20.92
CA ALA A 158 -9.56 -4.18 -21.35
C ALA A 158 -9.15 -5.10 -20.19
N ILE A 159 -8.81 -4.54 -19.02
CA ILE A 159 -8.51 -5.32 -17.82
C ILE A 159 -9.77 -6.04 -17.32
N LYS A 160 -10.87 -5.31 -17.17
CA LYS A 160 -12.15 -5.85 -16.70
C LYS A 160 -12.73 -6.92 -17.63
N SER A 161 -12.57 -6.81 -18.94
CA SER A 161 -13.04 -7.82 -19.89
C SER A 161 -12.28 -9.14 -19.84
N LYS A 162 -11.13 -9.17 -19.14
CA LYS A 162 -10.33 -10.38 -18.93
C LYS A 162 -10.39 -10.90 -17.50
N ALA A 163 -10.79 -10.06 -16.54
CA ALA A 163 -11.07 -10.47 -15.17
C ALA A 163 -12.32 -11.37 -15.12
N PRO A 164 -12.41 -12.29 -14.16
CA PRO A 164 -13.65 -13.02 -13.91
C PRO A 164 -14.84 -12.05 -13.74
N PRO A 165 -16.01 -12.37 -14.30
CA PRO A 165 -17.17 -11.48 -14.24
C PRO A 165 -17.58 -11.19 -12.79
N GLN A 166 -17.48 -12.18 -11.90
CA GLN A 166 -17.81 -12.06 -10.47
C GLN A 166 -16.92 -11.02 -9.76
N MET A 167 -15.62 -11.00 -10.08
CA MET A 167 -14.69 -9.99 -9.55
C MET A 167 -15.02 -8.60 -10.08
N THR A 168 -15.38 -8.50 -11.36
CA THR A 168 -15.73 -7.23 -12.00
C THR A 168 -17.04 -6.65 -11.45
N GLU A 169 -18.04 -7.50 -11.23
CA GLU A 169 -19.30 -7.16 -10.58
C GLU A 169 -19.06 -6.62 -9.16
N LEU A 170 -18.22 -7.32 -8.38
CA LEU A 170 -17.88 -6.90 -7.02
C LEU A 170 -17.18 -5.53 -6.99
N ILE A 171 -16.17 -5.33 -7.86
CA ILE A 171 -15.47 -4.05 -7.96
C ILE A 171 -16.42 -2.91 -8.36
N ASN A 172 -17.35 -3.17 -9.29
CA ASN A 172 -18.34 -2.18 -9.70
C ASN A 172 -19.30 -1.84 -8.57
N ALA A 173 -19.80 -2.83 -7.83
CA ALA A 173 -20.68 -2.62 -6.70
C ALA A 173 -20.01 -1.80 -5.59
N LEU A 174 -18.76 -2.14 -5.23
CA LEU A 174 -17.96 -1.38 -4.28
C LEU A 174 -17.76 0.08 -4.74
N LYS A 175 -17.48 0.30 -6.02
CA LYS A 175 -17.34 1.64 -6.59
C LYS A 175 -18.63 2.46 -6.46
N THR A 176 -19.76 1.87 -6.83
CA THR A 176 -21.07 2.54 -6.75
C THR A 176 -21.36 2.95 -5.31
N LEU A 177 -21.12 2.03 -4.36
CA LEU A 177 -21.31 2.30 -2.94
C LEU A 177 -20.41 3.45 -2.45
N VAL A 178 -19.11 3.43 -2.78
CA VAL A 178 -18.17 4.52 -2.43
C VAL A 178 -18.62 5.86 -3.02
N GLN A 179 -19.05 5.85 -4.29
CA GLN A 179 -19.50 7.07 -4.96
C GLN A 179 -20.70 7.69 -4.26
N ARG A 180 -21.65 6.85 -3.84
CA ARG A 180 -22.85 7.29 -3.13
C ARG A 180 -22.54 7.78 -1.73
N GLU A 181 -21.74 7.02 -0.97
CA GLU A 181 -21.39 7.33 0.43
C GLU A 181 -20.62 8.66 0.55
N THR A 182 -19.67 8.86 -0.35
CA THR A 182 -18.77 10.03 -0.30
C THR A 182 -19.27 11.23 -1.10
N GLY A 183 -20.32 11.05 -1.92
CA GLY A 183 -20.75 12.03 -2.93
C GLY A 183 -19.68 12.33 -3.99
N SER A 184 -18.62 11.53 -4.10
CA SER A 184 -17.43 11.86 -4.89
C SER A 184 -17.11 10.76 -5.91
N SER A 185 -17.43 11.05 -7.18
CA SER A 185 -17.02 10.19 -8.30
C SER A 185 -15.50 10.09 -8.41
N ARG A 186 -14.76 11.14 -8.02
CA ARG A 186 -13.29 11.12 -8.00
C ARG A 186 -12.77 10.06 -7.02
N LYS A 187 -13.23 10.11 -5.75
CA LYS A 187 -12.82 9.14 -4.72
C LYS A 187 -13.19 7.72 -5.10
N ALA A 188 -14.39 7.50 -5.64
CA ALA A 188 -14.81 6.19 -6.13
C ALA A 188 -13.94 5.66 -7.29
N ASN A 189 -13.60 6.52 -8.25
CA ASN A 189 -12.69 6.16 -9.34
C ASN A 189 -11.27 5.87 -8.83
N ASP A 190 -10.78 6.61 -7.83
CA ASP A 190 -9.48 6.40 -7.22
C ASP A 190 -9.42 5.06 -6.45
N MET A 191 -10.47 4.70 -5.72
CA MET A 191 -10.59 3.39 -5.06
C MET A 191 -10.63 2.25 -6.08
N GLU A 192 -11.46 2.36 -7.13
CA GLU A 192 -11.48 1.40 -8.24
C GLU A 192 -10.09 1.25 -8.89
N ASN A 193 -9.39 2.38 -9.13
CA ASN A 193 -8.06 2.37 -9.70
C ASN A 193 -7.06 1.62 -8.82
N ASN A 194 -7.12 1.83 -7.51
CA ASN A 194 -6.23 1.18 -6.56
C ASN A 194 -6.45 -0.33 -6.57
N VAL A 195 -7.70 -0.79 -6.45
CA VAL A 195 -8.05 -2.22 -6.48
C VAL A 195 -7.60 -2.87 -7.80
N LEU A 196 -7.89 -2.26 -8.95
CA LEU A 196 -7.49 -2.80 -10.25
C LEU A 196 -5.97 -2.85 -10.42
N ARG A 197 -5.24 -1.83 -9.96
CA ARG A 197 -3.77 -1.80 -10.04
C ARG A 197 -3.13 -2.90 -9.21
N VAL A 198 -3.62 -3.12 -8.01
CA VAL A 198 -3.16 -4.19 -7.11
C VAL A 198 -3.40 -5.55 -7.77
N GLY A 199 -4.64 -5.81 -8.22
CA GLY A 199 -4.98 -7.07 -8.89
C GLY A 199 -4.15 -7.34 -10.15
N VAL A 200 -3.98 -6.35 -11.03
CA VAL A 200 -3.15 -6.48 -12.24
C VAL A 200 -1.68 -6.74 -11.89
N LYS A 201 -1.16 -6.07 -10.85
CA LYS A 201 0.23 -6.26 -10.43
C LYS A 201 0.45 -7.66 -9.85
N MET A 202 -0.43 -8.12 -8.97
CA MET A 202 -0.38 -9.49 -8.42
C MET A 202 -0.40 -10.52 -9.54
N TYR A 203 -1.34 -10.36 -10.48
CA TYR A 203 -1.45 -11.23 -11.64
C TYR A 203 -0.13 -11.34 -12.43
N PHE A 204 0.50 -10.21 -12.79
CA PHE A 204 1.77 -10.26 -13.53
C PHE A 204 2.92 -10.85 -12.71
N LEU A 205 2.92 -10.65 -11.39
CA LEU A 205 3.94 -11.27 -10.53
C LEU A 205 3.77 -12.79 -10.48
N VAL A 206 2.53 -13.29 -10.46
CA VAL A 206 2.27 -14.73 -10.52
C VAL A 206 2.66 -15.31 -11.88
N VAL A 207 2.27 -14.65 -12.97
CA VAL A 207 2.64 -15.08 -14.33
C VAL A 207 4.16 -15.10 -14.54
N ASP A 208 4.87 -14.13 -13.98
CA ASP A 208 6.34 -14.05 -14.02
C ASP A 208 7.03 -15.04 -13.06
N GLY A 209 6.29 -15.82 -12.27
CA GLY A 209 6.86 -16.73 -11.26
C GLY A 209 7.51 -16.03 -10.07
N LYS A 210 7.21 -14.73 -9.84
CA LYS A 210 7.75 -13.90 -8.76
C LYS A 210 6.88 -13.92 -7.50
N LEU A 211 5.62 -14.32 -7.64
CA LEU A 211 4.68 -14.49 -6.54
C LEU A 211 4.01 -15.85 -6.68
N GLU A 212 4.00 -16.64 -5.61
CA GLU A 212 3.30 -17.93 -5.64
C GLU A 212 1.79 -17.73 -5.53
N PRO A 213 0.96 -18.52 -6.24
CA PRO A 213 -0.50 -18.47 -6.12
C PRO A 213 -0.99 -18.58 -4.67
N ARG A 214 -0.30 -19.37 -3.83
CA ARG A 214 -0.62 -19.52 -2.41
C ARG A 214 -0.52 -18.20 -1.63
N GLN A 215 0.40 -17.31 -2.01
CA GLN A 215 0.53 -15.99 -1.37
C GLN A 215 -0.66 -15.07 -1.71
N VAL A 216 -1.26 -15.25 -2.90
CA VAL A 216 -2.51 -14.56 -3.27
C VAL A 216 -3.68 -15.05 -2.42
N LEU A 217 -3.75 -16.36 -2.17
CA LEU A 217 -4.80 -16.97 -1.35
C LEU A 217 -4.82 -16.47 0.11
N LEU A 218 -3.65 -16.15 0.66
CA LEU A 218 -3.55 -15.60 2.02
C LEU A 218 -4.28 -14.25 2.15
N ALA A 219 -4.30 -13.44 1.10
CA ALA A 219 -5.06 -12.19 1.08
C ALA A 219 -6.54 -12.40 0.74
N ASP A 220 -6.87 -13.42 -0.05
CA ASP A 220 -8.24 -13.68 -0.51
C ASP A 220 -9.15 -14.24 0.61
N GLN A 221 -8.65 -15.17 1.42
CA GLN A 221 -9.44 -15.84 2.44
C GLN A 221 -10.04 -14.86 3.49
N PRO A 222 -9.27 -13.91 4.06
CA PRO A 222 -9.84 -12.92 4.97
C PRO A 222 -10.88 -12.02 4.29
N LEU A 223 -10.71 -11.65 3.01
CA LEU A 223 -11.69 -10.85 2.27
C LEU A 223 -13.03 -11.59 2.11
N ARG A 224 -13.00 -12.89 1.78
CA ARG A 224 -14.23 -13.70 1.70
C ARG A 224 -14.94 -13.78 3.03
N GLN A 225 -14.18 -13.98 4.10
CA GLN A 225 -14.75 -14.03 5.45
C GLN A 225 -15.34 -12.67 5.84
N ALA A 226 -14.67 -11.56 5.50
CA ALA A 226 -15.18 -10.20 5.74
C ALA A 226 -16.53 -9.98 5.03
N LEU A 227 -16.63 -10.36 3.76
CA LEU A 227 -17.87 -10.28 2.98
C LEU A 227 -18.99 -11.12 3.60
N LYS A 228 -18.68 -12.32 4.09
CA LYS A 228 -19.65 -13.20 4.76
C LYS A 228 -20.18 -12.58 6.06
N VAL A 229 -19.28 -12.04 6.90
CA VAL A 229 -19.66 -11.38 8.16
C VAL A 229 -20.51 -10.14 7.89
N PHE A 230 -20.10 -9.32 6.92
CA PHE A 230 -20.85 -8.13 6.51
C PHE A 230 -22.23 -8.49 5.94
N GLY A 231 -22.34 -9.57 5.15
CA GLY A 231 -23.62 -10.08 4.67
C GLY A 231 -24.57 -10.45 5.81
N GLY A 232 -24.08 -11.14 6.85
CA GLY A 232 -24.88 -11.43 8.04
C GLY A 232 -25.33 -10.18 8.80
N CYS A 233 -24.52 -9.12 8.80
CA CYS A 233 -24.91 -7.82 9.36
C CYS A 233 -26.05 -7.19 8.57
N ARG A 234 -25.96 -7.20 7.24
CA ARG A 234 -27.02 -6.71 6.34
C ARG A 234 -28.31 -7.50 6.52
N ASP A 235 -28.23 -8.83 6.58
CA ASP A 235 -29.41 -9.69 6.74
C ASP A 235 -30.14 -9.38 8.05
N HIS A 236 -29.40 -9.13 9.14
CA HIS A 236 -29.98 -8.71 10.42
C HIS A 236 -30.68 -7.35 10.32
N VAL A 237 -30.04 -6.34 9.70
CA VAL A 237 -30.66 -5.01 9.51
C VAL A 237 -31.91 -5.10 8.64
N SER A 238 -31.84 -5.85 7.54
CA SER A 238 -32.98 -6.10 6.64
C SER A 238 -34.14 -6.77 7.41
N ALA A 239 -33.84 -7.80 8.21
CA ALA A 239 -34.85 -8.50 9.00
C ALA A 239 -35.52 -7.59 10.05
N VAL A 240 -34.77 -6.66 10.67
CA VAL A 240 -35.35 -5.64 11.56
C VAL A 240 -36.33 -4.74 10.80
N ARG A 241 -35.93 -4.23 9.63
CA ARG A 241 -36.75 -3.31 8.80
C ARG A 241 -38.04 -3.97 8.30
N PHE A 242 -37.95 -5.19 7.77
CA PHE A 242 -39.08 -5.83 7.09
C PHE A 242 -39.97 -6.68 8.02
N SER A 243 -39.43 -7.25 9.10
CA SER A 243 -40.25 -8.10 9.98
C SER A 243 -41.03 -7.30 11.03
N GLY A 244 -40.52 -6.14 11.47
CA GLY A 244 -41.05 -5.36 12.60
C GLY A 244 -41.05 -6.11 13.95
N ARG A 245 -40.62 -7.37 13.98
CA ARG A 245 -40.62 -8.25 15.16
C ARG A 245 -39.22 -8.48 15.73
N ILE A 246 -38.19 -8.12 14.97
CA ILE A 246 -36.79 -8.28 15.35
C ILE A 246 -36.26 -6.93 15.81
N THR A 247 -35.68 -6.88 17.00
CA THR A 247 -35.03 -5.68 17.54
C THR A 247 -33.61 -5.55 17.00
N LEU A 248 -33.22 -4.32 16.65
CA LEU A 248 -31.84 -4.02 16.26
C LEU A 248 -30.89 -4.23 17.44
N LYS A 249 -30.04 -5.27 17.34
CA LYS A 249 -28.94 -5.51 18.28
C LYS A 249 -27.72 -4.67 17.88
N LYS A 250 -27.71 -3.40 18.28
CA LYS A 250 -26.65 -2.44 17.89
C LYS A 250 -25.25 -2.87 18.34
N ASP A 251 -25.09 -3.28 19.60
CA ASP A 251 -23.79 -3.72 20.15
C ASP A 251 -23.22 -4.94 19.42
N LEU A 252 -24.11 -5.86 19.01
CA LEU A 252 -23.73 -7.01 18.20
C LEU A 252 -23.28 -6.57 16.80
N LEU A 253 -23.97 -5.59 16.21
CA LEU A 253 -23.62 -5.05 14.90
C LEU A 253 -22.24 -4.36 14.95
N GLU A 254 -21.97 -3.55 15.98
CA GLU A 254 -20.67 -2.91 16.21
C GLU A 254 -19.56 -3.96 16.32
N THR A 255 -19.76 -4.99 17.15
CA THR A 255 -18.80 -6.09 17.32
C THR A 255 -18.50 -6.81 16.01
N ARG A 256 -19.52 -7.07 15.18
CA ARG A 256 -19.37 -7.77 13.90
C ARG A 256 -18.74 -6.90 12.84
N LEU A 257 -18.95 -5.58 12.87
CA LEU A 257 -18.27 -4.66 11.97
C LEU A 257 -16.79 -4.47 12.33
N GLU A 258 -16.42 -4.56 13.60
CA GLU A 258 -15.02 -4.63 14.02
C GLU A 258 -14.34 -5.93 13.53
N GLU A 259 -15.07 -7.05 13.51
CA GLU A 259 -14.58 -8.30 12.89
C GLU A 259 -14.33 -8.12 11.38
N VAL A 260 -15.24 -7.44 10.66
CA VAL A 260 -15.03 -7.07 9.24
C VAL A 260 -13.78 -6.21 9.07
N ALA A 261 -13.62 -5.18 9.90
CA ALA A 261 -12.46 -4.29 9.88
C ALA A 261 -11.14 -5.04 10.09
N MET A 262 -11.11 -5.97 11.06
CA MET A 262 -9.95 -6.82 11.33
C MET A 262 -9.60 -7.70 10.13
N LEU A 263 -10.59 -8.36 9.52
CA LEU A 263 -10.38 -9.25 8.37
C LEU A 263 -9.90 -8.49 7.13
N VAL A 264 -10.45 -7.30 6.88
CA VAL A 264 -10.00 -6.42 5.79
C VAL A 264 -8.57 -5.94 6.03
N ARG A 265 -8.21 -5.62 7.28
CA ARG A 265 -6.84 -5.26 7.66
C ARG A 265 -5.87 -6.42 7.45
N GLN A 266 -6.23 -7.63 7.87
CA GLN A 266 -5.43 -8.84 7.67
C GLN A 266 -5.17 -9.09 6.17
N ALA A 267 -6.19 -8.93 5.31
CA ALA A 267 -5.99 -8.99 3.86
C ALA A 267 -5.00 -7.91 3.36
N GLY A 268 -5.13 -6.68 3.88
CA GLY A 268 -4.21 -5.58 3.58
C GLY A 268 -2.76 -5.84 3.97
N GLU A 269 -2.54 -6.47 5.13
CA GLU A 269 -1.21 -6.88 5.61
C GLU A 269 -0.60 -7.93 4.70
N HIS A 270 -1.34 -8.99 4.35
CA HIS A 270 -0.87 -10.03 3.41
C HIS A 270 -0.57 -9.46 2.02
N LEU A 271 -1.40 -8.53 1.52
CA LEU A 271 -1.15 -7.83 0.26
C LEU A 271 0.13 -6.98 0.33
N THR A 272 0.32 -6.24 1.43
CA THR A 272 1.48 -5.39 1.64
C THR A 272 2.75 -6.22 1.71
N GLU A 273 2.78 -7.26 2.53
CA GLU A 273 3.92 -8.17 2.66
C GLU A 273 4.30 -8.82 1.31
N SER A 274 3.29 -9.29 0.56
CA SER A 274 3.49 -9.95 -0.73
C SER A 274 3.97 -8.99 -1.82
N LEU A 275 3.51 -7.73 -1.80
CA LEU A 275 3.75 -6.78 -2.89
C LEU A 275 4.88 -5.80 -2.62
N GLN A 276 5.23 -5.54 -1.36
CA GLN A 276 6.27 -4.59 -0.97
C GLN A 276 7.61 -4.78 -1.71
N PRO A 277 8.09 -6.01 -1.99
CA PRO A 277 9.31 -6.21 -2.79
C PRO A 277 9.19 -5.73 -4.25
N TYR A 278 7.98 -5.55 -4.76
CA TYR A 278 7.66 -5.40 -6.17
C TYR A 278 6.95 -4.10 -6.54
N VAL A 279 6.50 -3.33 -5.55
CA VAL A 279 5.73 -2.10 -5.72
C VAL A 279 6.35 -0.94 -4.96
N ARG A 280 6.07 0.28 -5.41
CA ARG A 280 6.59 1.50 -4.79
C ARG A 280 5.87 1.80 -3.47
N PRO A 281 6.50 2.53 -2.53
CA PRO A 281 5.85 2.95 -1.28
C PRO A 281 4.52 3.68 -1.50
N ALA A 282 4.45 4.55 -2.51
CA ALA A 282 3.21 5.23 -2.87
C ALA A 282 2.09 4.27 -3.30
N ASN A 283 2.41 3.07 -3.81
CA ASN A 283 1.41 2.03 -4.10
C ASN A 283 1.05 1.22 -2.85
N ILE A 284 1.99 1.02 -1.92
CA ILE A 284 1.68 0.44 -0.61
C ILE A 284 0.75 1.35 0.17
N GLN A 285 1.02 2.66 0.19
CA GLN A 285 0.13 3.63 0.82
C GLN A 285 -1.28 3.56 0.23
N ARG A 286 -1.41 3.44 -1.10
CA ARG A 286 -2.73 3.27 -1.75
C ARG A 286 -3.45 1.99 -1.33
N ILE A 287 -2.72 0.89 -1.11
CA ILE A 287 -3.30 -0.34 -0.55
C ILE A 287 -3.84 -0.04 0.85
N ASN A 288 -3.03 0.57 1.70
CA ASN A 288 -3.41 0.93 3.07
C ASN A 288 -4.61 1.87 3.10
N ASP A 289 -4.66 2.89 2.25
CA ASP A 289 -5.79 3.82 2.15
C ASP A 289 -7.08 3.10 1.73
N THR A 290 -6.96 2.14 0.81
CA THR A 290 -8.11 1.34 0.32
C THR A 290 -8.62 0.40 1.42
N VAL A 291 -7.71 -0.27 2.12
CA VAL A 291 -8.00 -1.16 3.26
C VAL A 291 -8.62 -0.37 4.41
N ALA A 292 -8.07 0.79 4.74
CA ALA A 292 -8.58 1.66 5.79
C ALA A 292 -10.00 2.15 5.50
N TYR A 293 -10.32 2.46 4.24
CA TYR A 293 -11.66 2.88 3.85
C TYR A 293 -12.68 1.72 3.97
N PHE A 294 -12.40 0.57 3.34
CA PHE A 294 -13.34 -0.55 3.34
C PHE A 294 -13.43 -1.27 4.70
N GLY A 295 -12.41 -1.12 5.54
CA GLY A 295 -12.38 -1.64 6.91
C GLY A 295 -12.77 -0.62 7.97
N ASN A 296 -13.37 0.52 7.64
CA ASN A 296 -13.79 1.51 8.62
C ASN A 296 -15.18 1.15 9.22
N PRO A 297 -15.28 0.78 10.51
CA PRO A 297 -16.55 0.37 11.12
C PRO A 297 -17.64 1.46 11.07
N GLU A 298 -17.26 2.74 11.17
CA GLU A 298 -18.21 3.85 11.12
C GLU A 298 -18.81 4.01 9.72
N VAL A 299 -17.99 3.87 8.68
CA VAL A 299 -18.46 3.88 7.28
C VAL A 299 -19.40 2.71 7.05
N LEU A 300 -19.01 1.51 7.47
CA LEU A 300 -19.82 0.30 7.32
C LEU A 300 -21.15 0.40 8.07
N MET A 301 -21.14 0.93 9.30
CA MET A 301 -22.33 1.15 10.12
C MET A 301 -23.27 2.15 9.46
N ARG A 302 -22.74 3.30 9.01
CA ARG A 302 -23.51 4.35 8.32
C ARG A 302 -24.20 3.79 7.07
N VAL A 303 -23.46 3.08 6.22
CA VAL A 303 -24.01 2.46 5.01
C VAL A 303 -25.09 1.44 5.34
N LEU A 304 -24.90 0.61 6.37
CA LEU A 304 -25.88 -0.42 6.73
C LEU A 304 -27.19 0.18 7.26
N LEU A 305 -27.10 1.19 8.13
CA LEU A 305 -28.26 1.74 8.82
C LEU A 305 -29.07 2.74 8.00
N ASP A 306 -28.47 3.34 6.97
CA ASP A 306 -29.18 4.24 6.06
C ASP A 306 -29.88 3.44 4.93
N GLU A 307 -31.21 3.50 4.92
CA GLU A 307 -32.08 2.79 3.98
C GLU A 307 -31.85 3.19 2.52
N THR A 308 -31.31 4.39 2.28
CA THR A 308 -31.06 4.85 0.92
C THR A 308 -29.99 4.01 0.21
N TYR A 309 -29.15 3.29 0.94
CA TYR A 309 -28.14 2.38 0.38
C TYR A 309 -28.65 0.95 0.12
N GLU A 310 -29.88 0.58 0.51
CA GLU A 310 -30.42 -0.78 0.31
C GLU A 310 -30.22 -1.32 -1.12
N PRO A 311 -30.56 -0.56 -2.19
CA PRO A 311 -30.37 -1.07 -3.56
C PRO A 311 -28.91 -1.35 -3.91
N ASP A 312 -27.98 -0.52 -3.41
CA ASP A 312 -26.55 -0.70 -3.67
C ASP A 312 -25.98 -1.86 -2.83
N LEU A 313 -26.49 -2.05 -1.62
CA LEU A 313 -26.15 -3.16 -0.75
C LEU A 313 -26.65 -4.49 -1.32
N ASP A 314 -27.84 -4.54 -1.91
CA ASP A 314 -28.33 -5.74 -2.60
C ASP A 314 -27.42 -6.16 -3.75
N VAL A 315 -27.03 -5.19 -4.59
CA VAL A 315 -26.09 -5.42 -5.70
C VAL A 315 -24.73 -5.89 -5.17
N LEU A 316 -24.24 -5.27 -4.10
CA LEU A 316 -22.97 -5.65 -3.47
C LEU A 316 -23.03 -7.06 -2.89
N MET A 317 -24.10 -7.42 -2.17
CA MET A 317 -24.24 -8.74 -1.54
C MET A 317 -24.42 -9.85 -2.56
N LEU A 318 -25.13 -9.59 -3.67
CA LEU A 318 -25.21 -10.53 -4.78
C LEU A 318 -23.82 -10.79 -5.40
N ALA A 319 -23.07 -9.73 -5.70
CA ALA A 319 -21.73 -9.84 -6.25
C ALA A 319 -20.75 -10.51 -5.27
N ALA A 320 -20.86 -10.21 -3.97
CA ALA A 320 -20.05 -10.82 -2.92
C ALA A 320 -20.32 -12.32 -2.78
N LYS A 321 -21.59 -12.74 -2.87
CA LYS A 321 -21.98 -14.15 -2.85
C LYS A 321 -21.43 -14.90 -4.06
N HIS A 322 -21.54 -14.32 -5.25
CA HIS A 322 -20.93 -14.90 -6.46
C HIS A 322 -19.42 -15.02 -6.30
N TYR A 323 -18.74 -13.97 -5.84
CA TYR A 323 -17.29 -14.00 -5.60
C TYR A 323 -16.90 -15.12 -4.62
N ALA A 324 -17.58 -15.22 -3.48
CA ALA A 324 -17.29 -16.15 -2.41
C ALA A 324 -17.42 -17.64 -2.83
N GLN A 325 -18.25 -17.94 -3.84
CA GLN A 325 -18.50 -19.31 -4.33
C GLN A 325 -17.37 -19.88 -5.20
N PHE A 326 -16.56 -19.05 -5.87
CA PHE A 326 -15.55 -19.50 -6.83
C PHE A 326 -14.12 -19.25 -6.32
N HIS A 327 -13.28 -20.30 -6.34
CA HIS A 327 -11.84 -20.21 -6.03
C HIS A 327 -11.05 -20.10 -7.34
N PHE A 328 -10.80 -18.88 -7.83
CA PHE A 328 -10.23 -18.63 -9.16
C PHE A 328 -8.73 -18.94 -9.31
N TYR A 329 -8.08 -19.49 -8.28
CA TYR A 329 -6.62 -19.48 -8.16
C TYR A 329 -5.94 -20.85 -8.28
N GLU A 330 -6.71 -21.95 -8.22
CA GLU A 330 -6.16 -23.31 -8.32
C GLU A 330 -6.18 -23.86 -9.76
N GLU A 331 -7.15 -23.46 -10.60
CA GLU A 331 -7.29 -24.02 -11.97
C GLU A 331 -7.19 -22.98 -13.11
N ASP A 332 -7.32 -21.67 -12.84
CA ASP A 332 -7.59 -20.64 -13.87
C ASP A 332 -6.48 -19.60 -14.12
N ILE A 333 -5.39 -19.61 -13.33
CA ILE A 333 -4.32 -18.60 -13.49
C ILE A 333 -3.57 -18.76 -14.82
N ALA A 334 -3.29 -20.00 -15.26
CA ALA A 334 -2.56 -20.26 -16.49
C ALA A 334 -3.35 -19.93 -17.78
N PRO A 335 -4.67 -20.21 -17.89
CA PRO A 335 -5.51 -19.71 -18.98
C PRO A 335 -5.63 -18.18 -19.01
N MET A 336 -5.75 -17.54 -17.83
CA MET A 336 -5.81 -16.08 -17.72
C MET A 336 -4.48 -15.44 -18.19
N ALA A 337 -3.33 -16.02 -17.78
CA ALA A 337 -1.95 -15.69 -18.19
C ALA A 337 -1.84 -15.43 -19.70
N ARG A 338 -2.37 -16.37 -20.50
CA ARG A 338 -2.31 -16.33 -21.96
C ARG A 338 -3.22 -15.25 -22.56
N ARG A 339 -4.39 -14.97 -21.96
CA ARG A 339 -5.39 -14.05 -22.52
C ARG A 339 -5.06 -12.57 -22.34
N LEU A 340 -4.37 -12.18 -21.26
CA LEU A 340 -3.93 -10.79 -21.07
C LEU A 340 -2.61 -10.50 -21.80
N THR A 341 -1.72 -11.49 -21.94
CA THR A 341 -0.44 -11.32 -22.64
C THR A 341 -0.61 -11.19 -24.15
N MET A 342 -1.69 -11.73 -24.74
CA MET A 342 -2.02 -11.54 -26.16
C MET A 342 -2.72 -10.22 -26.48
N ALA A 343 -3.19 -9.47 -25.47
CA ALA A 343 -3.97 -8.25 -25.64
C ALA A 343 -3.17 -6.96 -25.32
N LEU A 344 -1.96 -7.11 -24.79
CA LEU A 344 -0.98 -6.04 -24.51
C LEU A 344 0.26 -6.26 -25.39
#